data_AF-A0A6S6RSI0-F1
#
_entry.id   AF-A0A6S6RSI0-F1
#
_cell.length_a   1.000
_cell.length_b   1.000
_cell.length_c   1.000
_cell.angle_alpha   90.00
_cell.angle_beta   90.00
_cell.angle_gamma   90.00
#
_symmetry.space_group_name_H-M   'P 1'
#
loop_
_entity.id
_entity.type
_entity.pdbx_description
1 polymer ?
#
loop_
_entity_poly.entity_id
_entity_poly.type
_entity_poly.pdbx_seq_one_letter_code
_entity_poly.pdbx_strand_id
1 'polypeptide(L)'
;MGLSKDRNGESKVRIDGNDEDKIAELAKLLPMQLITPKGFTLLNGGPKYRRAFLDWRCFHNEPQFFAAYSDLKRLLKQRNAALREVTSYNELRHWDYEL
;
A
#
# COMPACT_ATOMS: atom_id res chain seq x y z
N MET A 1 18.46 -9.98 -9.48
CA MET A 1 17.07 -9.76 -9.02
C MET A 1 16.11 -9.91 -10.18
N GLY A 2 14.91 -10.48 -9.95
CA GLY A 2 13.92 -10.69 -11.01
C GLY A 2 12.49 -10.71 -10.47
N LEU A 3 11.56 -10.13 -11.23
CA LEU A 3 10.12 -10.24 -11.02
C LEU A 3 9.56 -11.11 -12.16
N SER A 4 8.95 -12.24 -11.83
CA SER A 4 8.21 -13.04 -12.80
C SER A 4 6.73 -13.07 -12.43
N LYS A 5 5.87 -13.01 -13.44
CA LYS A 5 4.43 -13.14 -13.28
C LYS A 5 3.99 -14.35 -14.09
N ASP A 6 3.38 -15.31 -13.43
CA ASP A 6 2.86 -16.48 -14.12
C ASP A 6 1.57 -16.12 -14.89
N ARG A 7 1.10 -17.04 -15.74
CA ARG A 7 -0.13 -16.84 -16.52
C ARG A 7 -1.41 -16.89 -15.67
N ASN A 8 -1.31 -17.35 -14.42
CA ASN A 8 -2.39 -17.38 -13.45
C ASN A 8 -2.47 -16.09 -12.61
N GLY A 9 -1.51 -15.18 -12.78
CA GLY A 9 -1.44 -13.88 -12.12
C GLY A 9 -0.59 -13.85 -10.86
N GLU A 10 0.00 -14.97 -10.45
CA GLU A 10 0.89 -15.08 -9.30
C GLU A 10 2.22 -14.38 -9.60
N SER A 11 2.63 -13.46 -8.73
CA SER A 11 3.87 -12.68 -8.88
C SER A 11 4.93 -13.25 -7.95
N LYS A 12 6.01 -13.79 -8.51
CA LYS A 12 7.18 -14.27 -7.75
C LYS A 12 8.30 -13.24 -7.84
N VAL A 13 8.84 -12.89 -6.68
CA VAL A 13 9.97 -11.97 -6.55
C VAL A 13 11.20 -12.77 -6.14
N ARG A 14 12.31 -12.58 -6.84
CA ARG A 14 13.59 -13.22 -6.52
C ARG A 14 14.65 -12.16 -6.23
N ILE A 15 15.14 -12.15 -5.00
CA ILE A 15 16.23 -11.29 -4.51
C ILE A 15 17.41 -12.20 -4.17
N ASP A 16 18.55 -11.95 -4.80
CA ASP A 16 19.82 -12.69 -4.60
C ASP A 16 19.72 -14.23 -4.58
N GLY A 17 18.81 -14.79 -5.40
CA GLY A 17 18.64 -16.23 -5.56
C GLY A 17 17.60 -16.86 -4.62
N ASN A 18 17.09 -16.10 -3.64
CA ASN A 18 16.01 -16.53 -2.76
C ASN A 18 14.66 -16.09 -3.33
N ASP A 19 13.69 -17.00 -3.31
CA ASP A 19 12.30 -16.69 -3.61
C ASP A 19 11.71 -15.99 -2.38
N GLU A 20 11.49 -14.68 -2.47
CA GLU A 20 10.89 -13.87 -1.41
C GLU A 20 9.46 -13.51 -1.80
N ASP A 21 8.51 -13.71 -0.89
CA ASP A 21 7.09 -13.50 -1.17
C ASP A 21 6.66 -12.03 -1.15
N LYS A 22 7.55 -11.10 -0.80
CA LYS A 22 7.16 -9.72 -0.47
C LYS A 22 7.73 -8.73 -1.47
N ILE A 23 6.89 -8.32 -2.43
CA ILE A 23 7.11 -7.17 -3.33
C ILE A 23 7.58 -5.91 -2.57
N ALA A 24 7.23 -5.76 -1.29
CA ALA A 24 7.68 -4.66 -0.44
C ALA A 24 9.20 -4.68 -0.16
N GLU A 25 9.84 -5.84 -0.03
CA GLU A 25 11.30 -5.97 0.12
C GLU A 25 12.00 -5.48 -1.16
N LEU A 26 11.52 -5.94 -2.33
CA LEU A 26 12.00 -5.47 -3.62
C LEU A 26 11.80 -3.96 -3.81
N ALA A 27 10.65 -3.44 -3.38
CA ALA A 27 10.37 -2.01 -3.46
C ALA A 27 11.38 -1.18 -2.66
N LYS A 28 11.82 -1.63 -1.47
CA LYS A 28 12.84 -0.91 -0.68
C LYS A 28 14.19 -0.82 -1.39
N LEU A 29 14.56 -1.85 -2.16
CA LEU A 29 15.85 -1.91 -2.84
C LEU A 29 15.89 -1.10 -4.15
N LEU A 30 14.72 -0.71 -4.68
CA LEU A 30 14.59 -0.05 -5.98
C LEU A 30 13.67 1.18 -5.90
N PRO A 31 14.16 2.33 -5.42
CA PRO A 31 13.43 3.59 -5.47
C PRO A 31 13.38 4.15 -6.90
N MET A 32 12.49 3.60 -7.73
CA MET A 32 12.28 4.05 -9.11
C MET A 32 10.88 4.65 -9.29
N GLN A 33 10.80 5.87 -9.84
CA GLN A 33 9.55 6.52 -10.24
C GLN A 33 9.51 6.65 -11.76
N LEU A 34 8.52 6.01 -12.40
CA LEU A 34 8.29 6.16 -13.82
C LEU A 34 7.60 7.51 -14.10
N ILE A 35 8.21 8.33 -14.96
CA ILE A 35 7.63 9.57 -15.47
C ILE A 35 7.25 9.33 -16.92
N THR A 36 5.97 9.46 -17.26
CA THR A 36 5.48 9.32 -18.64
C THR A 36 4.76 10.59 -19.10
N PRO A 37 4.72 10.88 -20.41
CA PRO A 37 3.97 12.03 -20.94
C PRO A 37 2.46 11.97 -20.67
N LYS A 38 1.90 10.76 -20.45
CA LYS A 38 0.52 10.56 -19.97
C LYS A 38 0.34 10.86 -18.47
N GLY A 39 1.42 11.24 -17.77
CA GLY A 39 1.51 11.47 -16.33
C GLY A 39 0.75 12.69 -15.79
N PHE A 40 -0.10 13.32 -16.60
CA PHE A 40 -1.04 14.34 -16.13
C PHE A 40 -2.01 13.82 -15.06
N THR A 41 -2.11 12.51 -14.84
CA THR A 41 -2.97 11.92 -13.81
C THR A 41 -2.60 12.37 -12.38
N LEU A 42 -1.34 12.73 -12.12
CA LEU A 42 -0.96 13.30 -10.83
C LEU A 42 -1.59 14.69 -10.62
N LEU A 43 -1.61 15.50 -11.69
CA LEU A 43 -2.07 16.88 -11.67
C LEU A 43 -3.60 16.98 -11.82
N ASN A 44 -4.15 16.30 -12.82
CA ASN A 44 -5.55 16.38 -13.23
C ASN A 44 -6.41 15.23 -12.65
N GLY A 45 -5.79 14.21 -12.08
CA GLY A 45 -6.50 13.09 -11.49
C GLY A 45 -7.06 13.40 -10.10
N GLY A 46 -7.93 12.52 -9.63
CA GLY A 46 -8.50 12.62 -8.29
C GLY A 46 -7.47 12.47 -7.17
N PRO A 47 -7.86 12.73 -5.90
CA PRO A 47 -6.97 12.71 -4.74
C PRO A 47 -6.17 11.40 -4.54
N LYS A 48 -6.68 10.28 -5.07
CA LYS A 48 -6.02 8.96 -5.01
C LYS A 48 -4.61 8.99 -5.59
N TYR A 49 -4.39 9.68 -6.72
CA TYR A 49 -3.10 9.69 -7.40
C TYR A 49 -2.06 10.50 -6.62
N ARG A 50 -2.48 11.66 -6.08
CA ARG A 50 -1.61 12.48 -5.22
C ARG A 50 -1.24 11.78 -3.92
N ARG A 51 -2.19 11.09 -3.27
CA ARG A 51 -1.90 10.27 -2.08
C ARG A 51 -0.91 9.16 -2.40
N ALA A 52 -1.12 8.40 -3.48
CA ALA A 52 -0.20 7.33 -3.86
C ALA A 52 1.23 7.84 -4.14
N PHE A 53 1.36 9.03 -4.74
CA PHE A 53 2.65 9.67 -4.97
C PHE A 53 3.35 10.07 -3.66
N LEU A 54 2.61 10.64 -2.70
CA LEU A 54 3.13 10.99 -1.38
C LEU A 54 3.50 9.74 -0.58
N ASP A 55 2.61 8.73 -0.54
CA ASP A 55 2.84 7.46 0.15
C ASP A 55 4.12 6.77 -0.34
N TRP A 56 4.37 6.78 -1.66
CA TRP A 56 5.60 6.23 -2.24
C TRP A 56 6.84 6.96 -1.74
N ARG A 57 6.80 8.29 -1.67
CA ARG A 57 7.93 9.08 -1.14
C ARG A 57 8.18 8.79 0.34
N CYS A 58 7.13 8.80 1.16
CA CYS A 58 7.25 8.52 2.58
C CYS A 58 7.77 7.09 2.83
N PHE A 59 7.31 6.11 2.06
CA PHE A 59 7.79 4.73 2.15
C PHE A 59 9.31 4.60 2.01
N HIS A 60 9.92 5.36 1.10
CA HIS A 60 11.37 5.33 0.87
C HIS A 60 12.16 6.18 1.86
N ASN A 61 11.55 7.24 2.40
CA ASN A 61 12.27 8.23 3.20
C ASN A 61 12.11 8.00 4.71
N GLU A 62 11.02 7.36 5.14
CA GLU A 62 10.65 7.17 6.54
C GLU A 62 10.57 5.66 6.86
N PRO A 63 11.57 5.09 7.58
CA PRO A 63 11.65 3.65 7.84
C PRO A 63 10.42 3.05 8.51
N GLN A 64 9.73 3.82 9.35
CA GLN A 64 8.54 3.38 10.10
C GLN A 64 7.24 3.50 9.28
N PHE A 65 7.26 4.20 8.15
CA PHE A 65 6.05 4.48 7.37
C PHE A 65 5.35 3.21 6.90
N PHE A 66 6.10 2.22 6.42
CA PHE A 66 5.48 1.00 5.89
C PHE A 66 4.68 0.23 6.96
N ALA A 67 5.21 0.15 8.19
CA ALA A 67 4.53 -0.51 9.30
C ALA A 67 3.23 0.23 9.63
N ALA A 68 3.30 1.54 9.88
CA ALA A 68 2.14 2.37 10.18
C ALA A 68 1.09 2.36 9.05
N TYR A 69 1.53 2.42 7.79
CA TYR A 69 0.66 2.37 6.61
C TYR A 69 -0.06 1.02 6.48
N SER A 70 0.64 -0.08 6.76
CA SER A 70 0.08 -1.43 6.74
C SER A 70 -1.00 -1.59 7.83
N ASP A 71 -0.71 -1.11 9.04
CA ASP A 71 -1.67 -1.12 10.15
C ASP A 71 -2.89 -0.26 9.87
N LEU A 72 -2.69 0.97 9.37
CA LEU A 72 -3.78 1.86 8.96
C LEU A 72 -4.69 1.19 7.92
N LYS A 73 -4.13 0.57 6.88
CA LYS A 73 -4.92 -0.14 5.86
C LYS A 73 -5.71 -1.30 6.44
N ARG A 74 -5.11 -2.07 7.35
CA ARG A 74 -5.75 -3.19 8.03
C ARG A 74 -6.91 -2.70 8.88
N LEU A 75 -6.68 -1.72 9.76
CA LEU A 75 -7.69 -1.14 10.64
C LEU A 75 -8.84 -0.52 9.85
N LEU A 76 -8.55 0.24 8.80
CA LEU A 76 -9.58 0.82 7.93
C LEU A 76 -10.43 -0.26 7.24
N LYS A 77 -9.82 -1.35 6.78
CA LYS A 77 -10.56 -2.46 6.16
C LYS A 77 -11.49 -3.13 7.17
N GLN A 78 -11.00 -3.37 8.39
CA GLN A 78 -11.78 -4.00 9.44
C GLN A 78 -12.92 -3.08 9.91
N ARG A 79 -12.66 -1.79 10.13
CA ARG A 79 -13.68 -0.78 10.45
C ARG A 79 -14.74 -0.67 9.35
N ASN A 80 -14.34 -0.62 8.08
CA ASN A 80 -15.27 -0.57 6.96
C ASN A 80 -16.12 -1.85 6.81
N ALA A 81 -15.61 -3.00 7.26
CA ALA A 81 -16.40 -4.22 7.33
C ALA A 81 -17.40 -4.13 8.49
N ALA A 82 -16.95 -3.75 9.68
CA ALA A 82 -17.80 -3.58 10.86
C ALA A 82 -18.93 -2.57 10.62
N LEU A 83 -18.64 -1.45 9.95
CA LEU A 83 -19.62 -0.42 9.56
C LEU A 83 -20.83 -0.97 8.77
N ARG A 84 -20.69 -2.12 8.12
CA ARG A 84 -21.78 -2.74 7.36
C ARG A 84 -22.71 -3.61 8.23
N GLU A 85 -22.25 -3.99 9.41
CA GLU A 85 -22.96 -4.93 10.29
C GLU A 85 -23.47 -4.28 11.58
N VAL A 86 -22.83 -3.20 12.03
CA VAL A 86 -23.22 -2.53 13.28
C VAL A 86 -24.56 -1.80 13.14
N THR A 87 -25.35 -1.81 14.21
CA THR A 87 -26.62 -1.05 14.29
C THR A 87 -26.48 0.20 15.16
N SER A 88 -25.46 0.27 16.01
CA SER A 88 -25.14 1.44 16.83
C SER A 88 -23.68 1.88 16.68
N TYR A 89 -23.44 3.19 16.67
CA TYR A 89 -22.09 3.77 16.63
C TYR A 89 -21.21 3.37 17.82
N ASN A 90 -21.82 3.04 18.97
CA ASN A 90 -21.08 2.65 20.17
C ASN A 90 -20.26 1.36 19.97
N GLU A 91 -20.67 0.47 19.06
CA GLU A 91 -19.95 -0.75 18.71
C GLU A 91 -18.65 -0.46 17.94
N LEU A 92 -18.56 0.71 17.30
CA LEU A 92 -17.38 1.13 16.54
C LEU A 92 -16.37 1.91 17.36
N ARG A 93 -16.72 2.32 18.57
CA ARG A 93 -15.93 3.25 19.40
C ARG A 93 -14.52 2.73 19.71
N HIS A 94 -14.34 1.40 19.75
CA HIS A 94 -13.02 0.79 19.94
C HIS A 94 -12.07 1.07 18.76
N TRP A 95 -12.58 1.13 17.52
CA TRP A 95 -11.78 1.45 16.34
C TRP A 95 -11.30 2.90 16.29
N ASP A 96 -12.05 3.80 16.92
CA ASP A 96 -11.69 5.23 16.97
C ASP A 96 -10.53 5.52 17.94
N TYR A 97 -10.21 4.59 18.86
CA TYR A 97 -9.01 4.70 19.71
C TYR A 97 -7.74 4.17 19.04
N GLU A 98 -7.88 3.27 18.07
CA GLU A 98 -6.78 2.64 17.35
C GLU A 98 -6.36 3.42 16.08
N LEU A 99 -7.18 4.40 15.67
CA LEU A 99 -6.96 5.29 14.51
C LEU A 99 -6.49 6.67 14.94
#